data_AF-A0A9E5U1F4-F1
#
_entry.id   AF-A0A9E5U1F4-F1
#
_cell.length_a   1.000
_cell.length_b   1.000
_cell.length_c   1.000
_cell.angle_alpha   90.00
_cell.angle_beta   90.00
_cell.angle_gamma   90.00
#
_symmetry.space_group_name_H-M   'P 1'
#
loop_
_entity.id
_entity.type
_entity.pdbx_description
1 polymer ?
#
loop_
_entity_poly.entity_id
_entity_poly.type
_entity_poly.pdbx_seq_one_letter_code
_entity_poly.pdbx_strand_id
1 'polypeptide(L)'
;METATLSSTRTVAARPRARRLVGALFFFIAKAVAIVVLPFLVLLRSSVYLYQDRGIPTWLALAAAAALTLGVVTAYGAWISKRLTGKARVALITKWVALPLVLFYCGYSLLYLARVNAKTEGVREYYTSVHPLLRIAVSTLILVDDEILITDLGRTPADYVAMGLRVYEASLHYRQDDGYVHAMDLRTIGRGSVRNWFTQLYFRLLGFRTLRHVGTADHLHVSLPPP
;
A
#
# COMPACT_ATOMS: atom_id res chain seq x y z
N MET A 1 -33.31 32.73 -66.18
CA MET A 1 -32.11 33.09 -65.40
C MET A 1 -32.06 32.16 -64.19
N GLU A 2 -31.14 31.20 -64.25
CA GLU A 2 -30.68 30.40 -63.12
C GLU A 2 -30.17 31.30 -61.98
N THR A 3 -30.54 30.98 -60.75
CA THR A 3 -29.71 31.26 -59.58
C THR A 3 -29.67 30.02 -58.72
N ALA A 4 -28.50 29.40 -58.71
CA ALA A 4 -28.14 28.23 -57.96
C ALA A 4 -27.73 28.59 -56.52
N THR A 5 -27.66 27.53 -55.68
CA THR A 5 -26.85 27.34 -54.45
C THR A 5 -27.17 28.23 -53.23
N LEU A 6 -27.20 27.75 -51.98
CA LEU A 6 -26.30 26.80 -51.31
C LEU A 6 -27.05 25.97 -50.24
N SER A 7 -26.86 24.65 -50.31
CA SER A 7 -27.16 23.71 -49.23
C SER A 7 -26.13 23.89 -48.11
N SER A 8 -26.59 24.28 -46.92
CA SER A 8 -25.79 24.31 -45.70
C SER A 8 -25.99 23.02 -44.92
N THR A 9 -25.28 21.95 -45.29
CA THR A 9 -25.18 20.75 -44.47
C THR A 9 -24.12 20.98 -43.38
N ARG A 10 -24.53 21.57 -42.26
CA ARG A 10 -23.68 21.63 -41.06
C ARG A 10 -23.50 20.23 -40.48
N THR A 11 -22.26 19.77 -40.57
CA THR A 11 -21.67 18.60 -39.88
C THR A 11 -21.91 18.64 -38.37
N VAL A 12 -22.87 17.88 -37.87
CA VAL A 12 -23.05 17.67 -36.42
C VAL A 12 -23.44 16.22 -36.10
N ALA A 13 -22.47 15.29 -36.07
CA ALA A 13 -22.70 13.96 -35.47
C ALA A 13 -21.43 13.15 -35.14
N ALA A 14 -20.34 13.75 -34.64
CA ALA A 14 -19.13 12.98 -34.26
C ALA A 14 -18.90 12.84 -32.74
N ARG A 15 -19.75 13.44 -31.89
CA ARG A 15 -19.51 13.55 -30.43
C ARG A 15 -19.96 12.38 -29.52
N PRO A 16 -20.92 11.49 -29.86
CA PRO A 16 -21.37 10.47 -28.90
C PRO A 16 -20.48 9.23 -28.81
N ARG A 17 -19.73 8.88 -29.89
CA ARG A 17 -18.83 7.72 -29.90
C ARG A 17 -17.58 7.94 -29.06
N ALA A 18 -16.95 9.12 -29.15
CA ALA A 18 -15.74 9.44 -28.40
C ALA A 18 -15.97 9.41 -26.87
N ARG A 19 -17.08 9.98 -26.39
CA ARG A 19 -17.45 9.93 -24.95
C ARG A 19 -17.69 8.50 -24.44
N ARG A 20 -18.31 7.64 -25.26
CA ARG A 20 -18.53 6.22 -24.91
C ARG A 20 -17.22 5.44 -24.86
N LEU A 21 -16.28 5.71 -25.78
CA LEU A 21 -14.96 5.08 -25.78
C LEU A 21 -14.10 5.51 -24.58
N VAL A 22 -14.10 6.80 -24.23
CA VAL A 22 -13.41 7.31 -23.04
C VAL A 22 -13.98 6.69 -21.77
N GLY A 23 -15.31 6.60 -21.66
CA GLY A 23 -15.97 5.93 -20.53
C GLY A 23 -15.59 4.44 -20.45
N ALA A 24 -15.62 3.72 -21.56
CA ALA A 24 -15.27 2.30 -21.59
C ALA A 24 -13.80 2.06 -21.18
N LEU A 25 -12.88 2.90 -21.66
CA LEU A 25 -11.46 2.85 -21.30
C LEU A 25 -11.27 3.13 -19.80
N PHE A 26 -11.94 4.15 -19.26
CA PHE A 26 -11.90 4.45 -17.83
C PHE A 26 -12.35 3.25 -16.98
N PHE A 27 -13.49 2.63 -17.31
CA PHE A 27 -13.97 1.45 -16.57
C PHE A 27 -13.02 0.26 -16.69
N PHE A 28 -12.41 0.06 -17.86
CA PHE A 28 -11.42 -1.00 -18.04
C PHE A 28 -10.19 -0.79 -17.15
N ILE A 29 -9.63 0.43 -17.14
CA ILE A 29 -8.49 0.79 -16.29
C ILE A 29 -8.85 0.65 -14.82
N ALA A 30 -9.99 1.22 -14.39
CA ALA A 30 -10.45 1.15 -13.01
C ALA A 30 -10.61 -0.30 -12.55
N LYS A 31 -11.17 -1.17 -13.41
CA LYS A 31 -11.29 -2.60 -13.13
C LYS A 31 -9.92 -3.28 -13.02
N ALA A 32 -8.99 -2.98 -13.92
CA ALA A 32 -7.65 -3.53 -13.87
C ALA A 32 -6.92 -3.12 -12.57
N VAL A 33 -7.00 -1.84 -12.21
CA VAL A 33 -6.46 -1.32 -10.94
C VAL A 33 -7.11 -2.02 -9.75
N ALA A 34 -8.44 -2.14 -9.73
CA ALA A 34 -9.14 -2.82 -8.64
C ALA A 34 -8.72 -4.29 -8.50
N ILE A 35 -8.52 -5.00 -9.61
CA ILE A 35 -8.04 -6.40 -9.60
C ILE A 35 -6.64 -6.48 -8.98
N VAL A 36 -5.73 -5.58 -9.34
CA VAL A 36 -4.36 -5.56 -8.80
C VAL A 36 -4.33 -5.14 -7.33
N VAL A 37 -5.13 -4.14 -6.95
CA VAL A 37 -5.11 -3.54 -5.62
C VAL A 37 -5.85 -4.38 -4.57
N LEU A 38 -6.90 -5.12 -4.96
CA LEU A 38 -7.73 -5.87 -4.02
C LEU A 38 -6.95 -6.86 -3.12
N PRO A 39 -6.03 -7.71 -3.63
CA PRO A 39 -5.26 -8.62 -2.79
C PRO A 39 -4.48 -7.89 -1.69
N PHE A 40 -3.82 -6.77 -2.03
CA PHE A 40 -3.07 -5.97 -1.06
C PHE A 40 -4.00 -5.30 -0.03
N LEU A 41 -5.14 -4.78 -0.47
CA LEU A 41 -6.15 -4.21 0.45
C LEU A 41 -6.68 -5.27 1.41
N VAL A 42 -7.00 -6.47 0.92
CA VAL A 42 -7.48 -7.58 1.76
C VAL A 42 -6.41 -7.98 2.77
N LEU A 43 -5.14 -8.11 2.33
CA LEU A 43 -4.03 -8.43 3.22
C LEU A 43 -3.86 -7.38 4.32
N LEU A 44 -3.72 -6.11 3.94
CA LEU A 44 -3.38 -5.05 4.88
C LEU A 44 -4.54 -4.62 5.75
N ARG A 45 -5.70 -4.30 5.14
CA ARG A 45 -6.84 -3.78 5.89
C ARG A 45 -7.38 -4.82 6.86
N SER A 46 -7.45 -6.09 6.46
CA SER A 46 -7.91 -7.16 7.34
C SER A 46 -6.90 -7.41 8.46
N SER A 47 -5.59 -7.40 8.18
CA SER A 47 -4.56 -7.56 9.23
C SER A 47 -4.66 -6.45 10.27
N VAL A 48 -4.75 -5.19 9.82
CA VAL A 48 -4.84 -4.03 10.72
C VAL A 48 -6.15 -4.07 11.52
N TYR A 49 -7.28 -4.40 10.87
CA TYR A 49 -8.56 -4.54 11.55
C TYR A 49 -8.54 -5.63 12.63
N LEU A 50 -8.02 -6.82 12.31
CA LEU A 50 -7.93 -7.92 13.28
C LEU A 50 -7.00 -7.57 14.45
N TYR A 51 -5.90 -6.87 14.19
CA TYR A 51 -4.97 -6.43 15.23
C TYR A 51 -5.55 -5.31 16.12
N GLN A 52 -5.99 -4.20 15.52
CA GLN A 52 -6.45 -3.01 16.25
C GLN A 52 -7.85 -3.16 16.84
N ASP A 53 -8.81 -3.63 16.04
CA ASP A 53 -10.23 -3.60 16.43
C ASP A 53 -10.65 -4.88 17.15
N ARG A 54 -9.90 -5.98 16.98
CA ARG A 54 -10.21 -7.28 17.59
C ARG A 54 -9.17 -7.77 18.60
N GLY A 55 -8.08 -7.02 18.79
CA GLY A 55 -7.00 -7.40 19.72
C GLY A 55 -6.34 -8.73 19.38
N ILE A 56 -6.42 -9.19 18.13
CA ILE A 56 -5.82 -10.47 17.72
C ILE A 56 -4.31 -10.29 17.63
N PRO A 57 -3.49 -11.19 18.20
CA PRO A 57 -2.04 -11.11 18.12
C PRO A 57 -1.54 -10.97 16.68
N THR A 58 -0.50 -10.16 16.48
CA THR A 58 0.01 -9.73 15.17
C THR A 58 0.17 -10.84 14.16
N TRP A 59 0.81 -11.95 14.55
CA TRP A 59 1.07 -13.07 13.65
C TRP A 59 -0.20 -13.83 13.26
N LEU A 60 -1.17 -13.95 14.18
CA LEU A 60 -2.45 -14.59 13.90
C LEU A 60 -3.32 -13.70 13.00
N ALA A 61 -3.32 -12.38 13.23
CA ALA A 61 -3.99 -11.40 12.39
C ALA A 61 -3.43 -11.43 10.95
N LEU A 62 -2.10 -11.42 10.81
CA LEU A 62 -1.43 -11.51 9.51
C LEU A 62 -1.69 -12.85 8.81
N ALA A 63 -1.63 -13.97 9.53
CA ALA A 63 -1.90 -15.30 8.96
C ALA A 63 -3.35 -15.42 8.46
N ALA A 64 -4.33 -14.93 9.22
CA ALA A 64 -5.72 -14.91 8.81
C ALA A 64 -5.93 -14.04 7.55
N ALA A 65 -5.34 -12.84 7.51
CA ALA A 65 -5.44 -11.98 6.34
C ALA A 65 -4.70 -12.54 5.11
N ALA A 66 -3.57 -13.22 5.31
CA ALA A 66 -2.87 -13.94 4.24
C ALA A 66 -3.71 -15.09 3.68
N ALA A 67 -4.45 -15.82 4.53
CA ALA A 67 -5.39 -16.86 4.09
C ALA A 67 -6.57 -16.27 3.28
N LEU A 68 -7.12 -15.12 3.69
CA LEU A 68 -8.14 -14.42 2.91
C LEU A 68 -7.59 -13.96 1.55
N THR A 69 -6.38 -13.41 1.54
CA THR A 69 -5.69 -12.97 0.33
C THR A 69 -5.41 -14.13 -0.62
N LEU A 70 -5.00 -15.28 -0.08
CA LEU A 70 -4.84 -16.53 -0.83
C LEU A 70 -6.15 -16.91 -1.53
N GLY A 71 -7.28 -16.83 -0.83
CA GLY A 71 -8.61 -17.06 -1.42
C GLY A 71 -8.91 -16.13 -2.60
N VAL A 72 -8.60 -14.83 -2.48
CA VAL A 72 -8.79 -13.84 -3.56
C VAL A 72 -7.90 -14.16 -4.77
N VAL A 73 -6.61 -14.40 -4.56
CA VAL A 73 -5.67 -14.71 -5.64
C VAL A 73 -6.03 -16.02 -6.33
N THR A 74 -6.42 -17.05 -5.57
CA THR A 74 -6.95 -18.31 -6.12
C THR A 74 -8.19 -18.07 -6.96
N ALA A 75 -9.15 -17.27 -6.48
CA ALA A 75 -10.37 -16.98 -7.24
C ALA A 75 -10.06 -16.28 -8.58
N TYR A 76 -9.14 -15.31 -8.59
CA TYR A 76 -8.67 -14.66 -9.81
C TYR A 76 -7.99 -15.62 -10.77
N GLY A 77 -7.02 -16.40 -10.28
CA GLY A 77 -6.34 -17.39 -11.11
C GLY A 77 -7.32 -18.42 -11.69
N ALA A 78 -8.24 -18.93 -10.86
CA ALA A 78 -9.24 -19.90 -11.27
C ALA A 78 -10.22 -19.35 -12.31
N TRP A 79 -10.63 -18.09 -12.15
CA TRP A 79 -11.43 -17.39 -13.14
C TRP A 79 -10.70 -17.23 -14.48
N ILE A 80 -9.42 -16.86 -14.47
CA ILE A 80 -8.58 -16.78 -15.69
C ILE A 80 -8.44 -18.17 -16.32
N SER A 81 -8.12 -19.19 -15.54
CA SER A 81 -7.95 -20.57 -16.02
C SER A 81 -9.23 -21.12 -16.65
N LYS A 82 -10.39 -20.84 -16.04
CA LYS A 82 -11.70 -21.20 -16.60
C LYS A 82 -11.95 -20.53 -17.95
N ARG A 83 -11.59 -19.24 -18.09
CA ARG A 83 -11.75 -18.50 -19.36
C ARG A 83 -10.84 -19.01 -20.47
N LEU A 84 -9.62 -19.43 -20.15
CA LEU A 84 -8.63 -19.86 -21.15
C LEU A 84 -8.70 -21.35 -21.49
N THR A 85 -9.03 -22.20 -20.51
CA THR A 85 -8.94 -23.67 -20.64
C THR A 85 -10.28 -24.38 -20.47
N GLY A 86 -11.36 -23.64 -20.19
CA GLY A 86 -12.68 -24.19 -19.84
C GLY A 86 -12.77 -24.78 -18.43
N LYS A 87 -11.66 -24.95 -17.70
CA LYS A 87 -11.60 -25.56 -16.36
C LYS A 87 -10.98 -24.59 -15.36
N ALA A 88 -11.57 -24.48 -14.17
CA ALA A 88 -11.10 -23.56 -13.13
C ALA A 88 -9.78 -23.98 -12.45
N ARG A 89 -9.46 -25.28 -12.44
CA ARG A 89 -8.20 -25.85 -11.88
C ARG A 89 -7.80 -25.30 -10.50
N VAL A 90 -8.77 -25.08 -9.61
CA VAL A 90 -8.61 -24.39 -8.32
C VAL A 90 -7.42 -24.95 -7.51
N ALA A 91 -7.36 -26.27 -7.30
CA ALA A 91 -6.30 -26.89 -6.50
C ALA A 91 -4.88 -26.66 -7.09
N LEU A 92 -4.74 -26.76 -8.42
CA LEU A 92 -3.47 -26.52 -9.10
C LEU A 92 -3.03 -25.07 -8.92
N ILE A 93 -3.96 -24.13 -9.07
CA ILE A 93 -3.70 -22.68 -8.98
C ILE A 93 -3.35 -22.28 -7.56
N THR A 94 -4.10 -22.78 -6.57
CA THR A 94 -3.79 -22.54 -5.16
C THR A 94 -2.38 -23.02 -4.84
N LYS A 95 -2.05 -24.27 -5.19
CA LYS A 95 -0.77 -24.89 -4.83
C LYS A 95 0.45 -24.25 -5.51
N TRP A 96 0.35 -23.95 -6.81
CA TRP A 96 1.51 -23.58 -7.62
C TRP A 96 1.60 -22.11 -7.99
N VAL A 97 0.54 -21.34 -7.78
CA VAL A 97 0.52 -19.91 -8.13
C VAL A 97 0.21 -19.07 -6.89
N ALA A 98 -0.98 -19.23 -6.33
CA ALA A 98 -1.46 -18.32 -5.30
C ALA A 98 -0.70 -18.46 -3.97
N LEU A 99 -0.46 -19.69 -3.50
CA LEU A 99 0.26 -19.93 -2.25
C LEU A 99 1.72 -19.46 -2.31
N PRO A 100 2.54 -19.84 -3.31
CA PRO A 100 3.90 -19.32 -3.42
C PRO A 100 3.93 -17.80 -3.54
N LEU A 101 3.03 -17.19 -4.32
CA LEU A 101 2.98 -15.74 -4.49
C LEU A 101 2.71 -15.01 -3.16
N VAL A 102 1.69 -15.46 -2.40
CA VAL A 102 1.34 -14.84 -1.11
C VAL A 102 2.46 -15.03 -0.09
N LEU A 103 3.02 -16.25 0.02
CA LEU A 103 4.10 -16.54 0.96
C LEU A 103 5.37 -15.75 0.61
N PHE A 104 5.75 -15.74 -0.66
CA PHE A 104 6.90 -14.97 -1.14
C PHE A 104 6.73 -13.49 -0.84
N TYR A 105 5.55 -12.93 -1.15
CA TYR A 105 5.29 -11.51 -0.93
C TYR A 105 5.32 -11.14 0.56
N CYS A 106 4.69 -11.95 1.43
CA CYS A 106 4.72 -11.73 2.86
C CYS A 106 6.15 -11.86 3.40
N GLY A 107 6.88 -12.92 3.03
CA GLY A 107 8.26 -13.14 3.45
C GLY A 107 9.20 -12.02 3.00
N TYR A 108 9.13 -11.63 1.73
CA TYR A 108 9.90 -10.51 1.17
C TYR A 108 9.62 -9.23 1.96
N SER A 109 8.36 -8.86 2.11
CA SER A 109 7.98 -7.61 2.77
C SER A 109 8.36 -7.59 4.25
N LEU A 110 8.30 -8.73 4.94
CA LEU A 110 8.68 -8.82 6.35
C LEU A 110 10.20 -8.72 6.55
N LEU A 111 11.00 -9.21 5.62
CA LEU A 111 12.43 -9.44 5.86
C LEU A 111 13.34 -8.46 5.10
N TYR A 112 12.85 -7.87 4.02
CA TYR A 112 13.67 -7.09 3.11
C TYR A 112 13.23 -5.64 2.99
N LEU A 113 14.19 -4.74 3.13
CA LEU A 113 14.11 -3.35 2.74
C LEU A 113 15.32 -3.02 1.85
N ALA A 114 15.05 -2.47 0.67
CA ALA A 114 16.11 -2.06 -0.24
C ALA A 114 16.88 -0.86 0.35
N ARG A 115 18.20 -0.84 0.14
CA ARG A 115 19.07 0.23 0.67
C ARG A 115 18.65 1.62 0.17
N VAL A 116 18.17 1.73 -1.07
CA VAL A 116 17.70 2.99 -1.66
C VAL A 116 16.48 3.58 -0.95
N ASN A 117 15.70 2.75 -0.25
CA ASN A 117 14.51 3.17 0.50
C ASN A 117 14.79 3.45 1.97
N ALA A 118 16.06 3.39 2.41
CA ALA A 118 16.49 3.74 3.77
C ALA A 118 17.45 4.92 3.74
N LYS A 119 17.24 5.92 4.62
CA LYS A 119 18.10 7.11 4.70
C LYS A 119 19.55 6.76 5.04
N THR A 120 19.76 5.76 5.89
CA THR A 120 21.08 5.24 6.29
C THR A 120 21.03 3.72 6.42
N GLU A 121 22.20 3.10 6.45
CA GLU A 121 22.28 1.65 6.69
C GLU A 121 21.75 1.27 8.08
N GLY A 122 22.00 2.09 9.10
CA GLY A 122 21.44 1.88 10.43
C GLY A 122 19.92 1.81 10.41
N VAL A 123 19.24 2.73 9.71
CA VAL A 123 17.77 2.66 9.54
C VAL A 123 17.35 1.34 8.89
N ARG A 124 18.10 0.86 7.89
CA ARG A 124 17.81 -0.41 7.21
C ARG A 124 17.95 -1.62 8.14
N GLU A 125 18.96 -1.64 9.00
CA GLU A 125 19.21 -2.72 9.97
C GLU A 125 18.09 -2.82 11.02
N TYR A 126 17.50 -1.69 11.42
CA TYR A 126 16.37 -1.66 12.35
C TYR A 126 15.05 -2.18 11.76
N TYR A 127 14.98 -2.42 10.44
CA TYR A 127 13.74 -2.77 9.75
C TYR A 127 12.99 -3.95 10.38
N THR A 128 13.69 -5.01 10.76
CA THR A 128 13.06 -6.22 11.31
C THR A 128 12.51 -6.04 12.73
N SER A 129 12.88 -4.95 13.42
CA SER A 129 12.32 -4.56 14.72
C SER A 129 10.99 -3.82 14.59
N VAL A 130 10.63 -3.35 13.40
CA VAL A 130 9.35 -2.66 13.15
C VAL A 130 8.21 -3.67 13.13
N HIS A 131 7.04 -3.23 13.59
CA HIS A 131 5.84 -4.05 13.61
C HIS A 131 5.56 -4.66 12.22
N PRO A 132 5.32 -5.99 12.11
CA PRO A 132 5.07 -6.69 10.84
C PRO A 132 4.08 -6.01 9.88
N LEU A 133 2.99 -5.42 10.41
CA LEU A 133 1.97 -4.78 9.58
C LEU A 133 2.45 -3.47 8.96
N LEU A 134 3.29 -2.72 9.66
CA LEU A 134 3.94 -1.52 9.15
C LEU A 134 4.92 -1.87 8.02
N ARG A 135 5.69 -2.96 8.20
CA ARG A 135 6.59 -3.50 7.16
C ARG A 135 5.84 -3.86 5.87
N ILE A 136 4.78 -4.67 5.97
CA ILE A 136 3.98 -5.06 4.78
C ILE A 136 3.39 -3.81 4.10
N ALA A 137 2.90 -2.83 4.88
CA ALA A 137 2.31 -1.61 4.34
C ALA A 137 3.34 -0.76 3.57
N VAL A 138 4.50 -0.50 4.17
CA VAL A 138 5.53 0.29 3.50
C VAL A 138 6.12 -0.45 2.29
N SER A 139 6.31 -1.77 2.35
CA SER A 139 6.73 -2.57 1.18
C SER A 139 5.70 -2.50 0.04
N THR A 140 4.40 -2.52 0.35
CA THR A 140 3.34 -2.36 -0.65
C THR A 140 3.39 -0.97 -1.29
N LEU A 141 3.59 0.08 -0.48
CA LEU A 141 3.70 1.44 -0.98
C LEU A 141 4.90 1.60 -1.92
N ILE A 142 6.05 1.02 -1.58
CA ILE A 142 7.26 1.07 -2.41
C ILE A 142 7.06 0.47 -3.80
N LEU A 143 6.15 -0.52 -3.96
CA LEU A 143 5.84 -1.08 -5.29
C LEU A 143 5.23 -0.05 -6.25
N VAL A 144 4.57 0.98 -5.72
CA VAL A 144 3.88 2.02 -6.50
C VAL A 144 4.62 3.36 -6.46
N ASP A 145 5.46 3.55 -5.45
CA ASP A 145 6.25 4.75 -5.21
C ASP A 145 7.66 4.36 -4.74
N ASP A 146 8.54 4.09 -5.70
CA ASP A 146 9.91 3.62 -5.49
C ASP A 146 10.83 4.67 -4.86
N GLU A 147 10.46 5.94 -4.94
CA GLU A 147 11.17 7.06 -4.31
C GLU A 147 10.95 7.14 -2.79
N ILE A 148 10.06 6.33 -2.20
CA ILE A 148 9.80 6.36 -0.75
C ILE A 148 11.09 6.15 0.03
N LEU A 149 11.39 7.08 0.93
CA LEU A 149 12.58 7.02 1.78
C LEU A 149 12.16 7.01 3.25
N ILE A 150 12.46 5.92 3.92
CA ILE A 150 12.30 5.77 5.36
C ILE A 150 13.45 6.50 6.04
N THR A 151 13.11 7.51 6.84
CA THR A 151 14.08 8.36 7.52
C THR A 151 14.35 7.95 8.95
N ASP A 152 13.38 7.28 9.57
CA ASP A 152 13.49 6.82 10.95
C ASP A 152 12.54 5.62 11.18
N LEU A 153 12.98 4.66 11.98
CA LEU A 153 12.24 3.44 12.32
C LEU A 153 12.25 3.11 13.82
N GLY A 154 13.15 3.73 14.59
CA GLY A 154 13.41 3.32 15.96
C GLY A 154 14.26 4.37 16.68
N ARG A 155 13.87 4.70 17.91
CA ARG A 155 14.56 5.67 18.76
C ARG A 155 14.84 5.07 20.14
N THR A 156 15.73 5.72 20.85
CA THR A 156 15.96 5.57 22.29
C THR A 156 15.77 6.94 22.96
N PRO A 157 15.58 6.98 24.29
CA PRO A 157 15.56 8.25 25.02
C PRO A 157 16.82 9.10 24.79
N ALA A 158 17.99 8.48 24.64
CA ALA A 158 19.25 9.16 24.37
C ALA A 158 19.24 9.88 23.00
N ASP A 159 18.57 9.32 21.99
CA ASP A 159 18.45 9.95 20.68
C ASP A 159 17.67 11.28 20.77
N TYR A 160 16.61 11.33 21.58
CA TYR A 160 15.87 12.57 21.83
C TYR A 160 16.75 13.63 22.50
N VAL A 161 17.55 13.23 23.50
CA VAL A 161 18.50 14.14 24.17
C VAL A 161 19.56 14.65 23.19
N ALA A 162 20.13 13.77 22.36
CA ALA A 162 21.10 14.14 21.34
C ALA A 162 20.53 15.10 20.27
N MET A 163 19.22 15.00 20.00
CA MET A 163 18.48 15.93 19.14
C MET A 163 18.07 17.24 19.83
N GLY A 164 18.33 17.40 21.13
CA GLY A 164 17.85 18.54 21.91
C GLY A 164 16.32 18.57 22.08
N LEU A 165 15.66 17.42 21.93
CA LEU A 165 14.22 17.27 22.06
C LEU A 165 13.84 16.77 23.46
N ARG A 166 12.63 17.10 23.90
CA ARG A 166 12.05 16.51 25.12
C ARG A 166 11.90 15.00 24.94
N VAL A 167 12.36 14.23 25.92
CA VAL A 167 12.12 12.78 25.98
C VAL A 167 10.63 12.54 26.21
N TYR A 168 10.03 11.74 25.34
CA TYR A 168 8.65 11.27 25.46
C TYR A 168 8.64 9.77 25.70
N GLU A 169 8.31 9.36 26.93
CA GLU A 169 8.29 7.95 27.34
C GLU A 169 7.33 7.09 26.51
N ALA A 170 6.21 7.67 26.07
CA ALA A 170 5.19 6.98 25.26
C ALA A 170 5.47 7.04 23.74
N SER A 171 6.72 7.26 23.33
CA SER A 171 7.10 7.34 21.91
C SER A 171 6.91 5.98 21.22
N LEU A 172 6.10 5.93 20.16
CA LEU A 172 5.89 4.72 19.35
C LEU A 172 7.10 4.35 18.48
N HIS A 173 8.11 5.22 18.42
CA HIS A 173 9.44 4.88 17.89
C HIS A 173 10.27 4.03 18.86
N TYR A 174 9.82 3.85 20.11
CA TYR A 174 10.43 2.90 21.03
C TYR A 174 9.86 1.50 20.81
N ARG A 175 10.64 0.49 21.19
CA ARG A 175 10.14 -0.88 21.25
C ARG A 175 9.08 -0.96 22.37
N GLN A 176 7.90 -1.41 22.01
CA GLN A 176 6.78 -1.61 22.94
C GLN A 176 6.85 -2.99 23.59
N ASP A 177 5.90 -3.29 24.48
CA ASP A 177 5.85 -4.54 25.24
C ASP A 177 5.71 -5.81 24.37
N ASP A 178 5.14 -5.68 23.17
CA ASP A 178 5.05 -6.77 22.19
C ASP A 178 6.37 -7.02 21.44
N GLY A 179 7.40 -6.25 21.76
CA GLY A 179 8.74 -6.38 21.23
C GLY A 179 8.96 -5.68 19.89
N TYR A 180 8.01 -4.89 19.39
CA TYR A 180 8.14 -4.17 18.11
C TYR A 180 8.19 -2.65 18.27
N VAL A 181 8.69 -1.98 17.25
CA VAL A 181 8.51 -0.53 17.08
C VAL A 181 7.23 -0.27 16.28
N HIS A 182 6.42 0.69 16.74
CA HIS A 182 5.06 0.94 16.26
C HIS A 182 4.92 2.20 15.42
N ALA A 183 6.04 2.77 15.01
CA ALA A 183 6.07 3.93 14.14
C ALA A 183 7.22 3.90 13.14
N MET A 184 7.07 4.68 12.08
CA MET A 184 8.12 5.01 11.12
C MET A 184 7.92 6.43 10.59
N ASP A 185 9.02 7.06 10.21
CA ASP A 185 9.00 8.37 9.56
C ASP A 185 9.40 8.22 8.09
N LEU A 186 8.57 8.75 7.19
CA LEU A 186 8.79 8.77 5.75
C LEU A 186 9.13 10.19 5.28
N ARG A 187 10.19 10.36 4.49
CA ARG A 187 10.56 11.67 3.96
C ARG A 187 9.42 12.25 3.11
N THR A 188 9.07 13.52 3.35
CA THR A 188 8.12 14.28 2.53
C THR A 188 8.74 15.52 1.89
N ILE A 189 9.88 16.00 2.39
CA ILE A 189 10.65 17.08 1.75
C ILE A 189 11.09 16.70 0.33
N GLY A 190 10.97 17.63 -0.61
CA GLY A 190 11.31 17.43 -2.01
C GLY A 190 10.29 16.59 -2.81
N ARG A 191 9.22 16.11 -2.17
CA ARG A 191 8.14 15.36 -2.83
C ARG A 191 6.95 16.27 -3.13
N GLY A 192 6.28 16.03 -4.25
CA GLY A 192 5.07 16.77 -4.63
C GLY A 192 3.94 16.61 -3.60
N SER A 193 3.18 17.69 -3.37
CA SER A 193 2.07 17.71 -2.39
C SER A 193 1.01 16.63 -2.65
N VAL A 194 0.71 16.36 -3.92
CA VAL A 194 -0.23 15.32 -4.34
C VAL A 194 0.28 13.92 -3.96
N ARG A 195 1.56 13.62 -4.19
CA ARG A 195 2.16 12.34 -3.78
C ARG A 195 2.07 12.18 -2.26
N ASN A 196 2.50 13.20 -1.50
CA ASN A 196 2.42 13.18 -0.04
C ASN A 196 0.99 12.98 0.48
N TRP A 197 0.00 13.61 -0.17
CA TRP A 197 -1.40 13.43 0.16
C TRP A 197 -1.88 12.00 -0.10
N PHE A 198 -1.55 11.40 -1.25
CA PHE A 198 -1.89 10.01 -1.54
C PHE A 198 -1.20 9.02 -0.60
N THR A 199 0.07 9.25 -0.25
CA THR A 199 0.78 8.45 0.76
C THR A 199 0.07 8.50 2.10
N GLN A 200 -0.33 9.69 2.56
CA GLN A 200 -1.06 9.85 3.81
C GLN A 200 -2.44 9.17 3.75
N LEU A 201 -3.18 9.36 2.64
CA LEU A 201 -4.48 8.72 2.43
C LEU A 201 -4.36 7.19 2.44
N TYR A 202 -3.35 6.63 1.77
CA TYR A 202 -3.07 5.20 1.71
C TYR A 202 -2.99 4.59 3.12
N PHE A 203 -2.14 5.13 3.99
CA PHE A 203 -2.01 4.64 5.36
C PHE A 203 -3.29 4.81 6.19
N ARG A 204 -3.99 5.95 6.05
CA ARG A 204 -5.28 6.17 6.74
C ARG A 204 -6.35 5.17 6.33
N LEU A 205 -6.48 4.87 5.04
CA LEU A 205 -7.46 3.90 4.52
C LEU A 205 -7.21 2.49 5.04
N LEU A 206 -5.94 2.14 5.31
CA LEU A 206 -5.58 0.85 5.91
C LEU A 206 -5.84 0.80 7.43
N GLY A 207 -5.97 1.95 8.09
CA GLY A 207 -6.22 2.07 9.53
C GLY A 207 -5.03 2.54 10.36
N PHE A 208 -3.94 2.99 9.73
CA PHE A 208 -2.80 3.57 10.44
C PHE A 208 -3.07 5.04 10.82
N ARG A 209 -2.47 5.48 11.93
CA ARG A 209 -2.42 6.90 12.28
C ARG A 209 -1.31 7.58 11.49
N THR A 210 -1.56 8.82 11.05
CA THR A 210 -0.59 9.60 10.31
C THR A 210 -0.54 11.04 10.77
N LEU A 211 0.66 11.57 10.94
CA LEU A 211 0.91 12.97 11.30
C LEU A 211 2.05 13.49 10.42
N ARG A 212 1.81 14.56 9.68
CA ARG A 212 2.89 15.20 8.91
C ARG A 212 3.51 16.29 9.75
N HIS A 213 4.81 16.20 9.95
CA HIS A 213 5.60 17.27 10.55
C HIS A 213 6.16 18.13 9.42
N VAL A 214 5.91 19.43 9.46
CA VAL A 214 6.39 20.40 8.47
C VAL A 214 7.52 21.21 9.11
N GLY A 215 8.59 21.50 8.35
CA GLY A 215 9.75 22.26 8.83
C GLY A 215 11.05 21.81 8.18
N THR A 216 12.18 21.98 8.87
CA THR A 216 13.52 21.60 8.40
C THR A 216 13.69 20.09 8.19
N ALA A 217 12.89 19.27 8.88
CA ALA A 217 12.82 17.84 8.69
C ALA A 217 11.39 17.42 8.30
N ASP A 218 10.87 17.90 7.16
CA ASP A 218 9.52 17.54 6.70
C ASP A 218 9.42 16.03 6.41
N HIS A 219 8.60 15.35 7.23
CA HIS A 219 8.34 13.92 7.15
C HIS A 219 6.88 13.60 7.53
N LEU A 220 6.42 12.45 7.04
CA LEU A 220 5.17 11.81 7.46
C LEU A 220 5.49 10.75 8.51
N HIS A 221 5.04 11.00 9.73
CA HIS A 221 4.99 10.00 10.79
C HIS A 221 3.81 9.07 10.55
N VAL A 222 4.05 7.76 10.54
CA VAL A 222 3.05 6.71 10.39
C VAL A 222 3.15 5.79 11.59
N SER A 223 2.03 5.49 12.24
CA SER A 223 2.02 4.65 13.43
C SER A 223 0.82 3.71 13.53
N LEU A 224 1.04 2.61 14.25
CA LEU A 224 0.06 1.59 14.59
C LEU A 224 0.15 1.34 16.11
N PRO A 225 -0.56 2.10 16.95
CA PRO A 225 -0.49 1.93 18.40
C PRO A 225 -0.84 0.50 18.81
N PRO A 226 -0.28 -0.06 19.89
CA PRO A 226 -0.79 -1.32 20.46
C PRO A 226 -2.30 -1.23 20.77
N PRO A 227 -3.05 -2.35 20.65
CA PRO A 227 -4.49 -2.40 20.93
C PRO A 227 -4.83 -2.18 22.41
#